data_AF-A0A660SI96-F1
#
_entry.id   AF-A0A660SI96-F1
#
_cell.length_a   1.000
_cell.length_b   1.000
_cell.length_c   1.000
_cell.angle_alpha   90.00
_cell.angle_beta   90.00
_cell.angle_gamma   90.00
#
_symmetry.space_group_name_H-M   'P 1'
#
loop_
_entity.id
_entity.type
_entity.pdbx_description
1 polymer ?
#
loop_
_entity_poly.entity_id
_entity_poly.type
_entity_poly.pdbx_seq_one_letter_code
_entity_poly.pdbx_strand_id
1 'polypeptide(L)'
;MPQAENNKKEENDDALRRFIDRLENWPEDEPPSPAELRSLRREIHLTEDDRDKLELLAENHIRRARKALEGSAYDQAAAELARASQLRPMDARPRVELAEIYLQRSLERGYGRNDRLRALKLAHKALELNPGDMDARQFLHDYRRMNADFMAVKYRRLIIPAAIFTILLTAMIWWQKDWVLNLFSTQTEVSVHSSTGQSDGIIPDTRNIDTSTTGISGGN
;
A
#
# COMPACT_ATOMS: atom_id res chain seq x y z
N MET A 1 45.84 -3.66 -43.35
CA MET A 1 45.37 -4.55 -42.27
C MET A 1 44.63 -3.83 -41.14
N PRO A 2 45.08 -2.71 -40.53
CA PRO A 2 44.41 -2.17 -39.33
C PRO A 2 42.95 -1.71 -39.53
N GLN A 3 42.57 -1.23 -40.72
CA GLN A 3 41.19 -0.81 -41.00
C GLN A 3 40.16 -1.97 -40.92
N ALA A 4 40.51 -3.17 -41.38
CA ALA A 4 39.59 -4.31 -41.37
C ALA A 4 39.36 -4.86 -39.94
N GLU A 5 40.34 -4.68 -39.06
CA GLU A 5 40.25 -5.06 -37.65
C GLU A 5 39.43 -4.04 -36.86
N ASN A 6 39.59 -2.74 -37.15
CA ASN A 6 38.81 -1.68 -36.51
C ASN A 6 37.32 -1.75 -36.89
N ASN A 7 36.99 -1.96 -38.18
CA ASN A 7 35.60 -2.10 -38.63
C ASN A 7 34.88 -3.30 -37.96
N LYS A 8 35.55 -4.44 -37.80
CA LYS A 8 34.97 -5.60 -37.08
C LYS A 8 34.70 -5.31 -35.61
N LYS A 9 35.58 -4.55 -34.96
CA LYS A 9 35.40 -4.16 -33.57
C LYS A 9 34.20 -3.24 -33.40
N GLU A 10 34.03 -2.26 -34.29
CA GLU A 10 32.88 -1.35 -34.31
C GLU A 10 31.56 -2.12 -34.52
N GLU A 11 31.54 -3.08 -35.47
CA GLU A 11 30.37 -3.95 -35.71
C GLU A 11 29.97 -4.78 -34.49
N ASN A 12 30.94 -5.39 -33.80
CA ASN A 12 30.71 -6.17 -32.58
C ASN A 12 30.20 -5.28 -31.41
N ASP A 13 30.81 -4.11 -31.20
CA ASP A 13 30.39 -3.21 -30.13
C ASP A 13 28.97 -2.65 -30.38
N ASP A 14 28.57 -2.42 -31.64
CA ASP A 14 27.19 -2.04 -32.00
C ASP A 14 26.19 -3.20 -31.97
N ALA A 15 26.62 -4.45 -32.21
CA ALA A 15 25.82 -5.64 -31.92
C ALA A 15 25.53 -5.75 -30.41
N LEU A 16 26.57 -5.67 -29.57
CA LEU A 16 26.44 -5.72 -28.12
C LEU A 16 25.52 -4.61 -27.58
N ARG A 17 25.66 -3.36 -28.06
CA ARG A 17 24.76 -2.25 -27.67
C ARG A 17 23.30 -2.57 -27.95
N ARG A 18 22.96 -2.98 -29.18
CA ARG A 18 21.59 -3.36 -29.56
C ARG A 18 21.05 -4.52 -28.72
N PHE A 19 21.92 -5.46 -28.32
CA PHE A 19 21.53 -6.55 -27.42
C PHE A 19 21.21 -6.04 -26.01
N ILE A 20 22.04 -5.17 -25.44
CA ILE A 20 21.82 -4.52 -24.14
C ILE A 20 20.55 -3.67 -24.17
N ASP A 21 20.40 -2.80 -25.16
CA ASP A 21 19.21 -1.94 -25.32
C ASP A 21 17.93 -2.78 -25.36
N ARG A 22 17.95 -3.94 -26.03
CA ARG A 22 16.81 -4.85 -26.03
C ARG A 22 16.59 -5.44 -24.62
N LEU A 23 17.64 -5.94 -23.95
CA LEU A 23 17.56 -6.49 -22.59
C LEU A 23 17.04 -5.50 -21.55
N GLU A 24 17.49 -4.24 -21.57
CA GLU A 24 17.04 -3.19 -20.63
C GLU A 24 15.55 -2.82 -20.82
N ASN A 25 14.94 -3.15 -21.97
CA ASN A 25 13.51 -2.96 -22.23
C ASN A 25 12.61 -4.10 -21.71
N TRP A 26 13.15 -5.25 -21.27
CA TRP A 26 12.34 -6.27 -20.59
C TRP A 26 12.16 -5.93 -19.10
N PRO A 27 10.97 -6.18 -18.52
CA PRO A 27 10.73 -5.98 -17.10
C PRO A 27 11.53 -6.97 -16.22
N GLU A 28 11.95 -6.51 -15.05
CA GLU A 28 12.73 -7.28 -14.07
C GLU A 28 12.03 -8.57 -13.59
N ASP A 29 10.69 -8.51 -13.46
CA ASP A 29 9.82 -9.60 -12.99
C ASP A 29 9.33 -10.56 -14.10
N GLU A 30 9.57 -10.25 -15.38
CA GLU A 30 9.20 -11.10 -16.53
C GLU A 30 10.32 -11.11 -17.59
N PRO A 31 11.46 -11.77 -17.31
CA PRO A 31 12.56 -11.95 -18.26
C PRO A 31 12.13 -12.74 -19.52
N PRO A 32 12.81 -12.50 -20.67
CA PRO A 32 12.58 -13.24 -21.90
C PRO A 32 12.83 -14.74 -21.70
N SER A 33 12.04 -15.58 -22.37
CA SER A 33 12.20 -17.03 -22.31
C SER A 33 13.56 -17.49 -22.90
N PRO A 34 14.03 -18.71 -22.56
CA PRO A 34 15.22 -19.29 -23.17
C PRO A 34 15.15 -19.37 -24.70
N ALA A 35 13.95 -19.44 -25.29
CA ALA A 35 13.75 -19.46 -26.73
C ALA A 35 13.95 -18.06 -27.35
N GLU A 36 13.34 -17.04 -26.77
CA GLU A 36 13.48 -15.63 -27.21
C GLU A 36 14.91 -15.12 -27.05
N LEU A 37 15.59 -15.49 -25.96
CA LEU A 37 16.99 -15.15 -25.76
C LEU A 37 17.90 -15.80 -26.82
N ARG A 38 17.58 -17.03 -27.27
CA ARG A 38 18.28 -17.70 -28.38
C ARG A 38 17.93 -17.16 -29.76
N SER A 39 16.73 -16.61 -29.99
CA SER A 39 16.46 -15.89 -31.25
C SER A 39 17.18 -14.55 -31.27
N LEU A 40 17.10 -13.77 -30.19
CA LEU A 40 17.75 -12.45 -30.09
C LEU A 40 19.28 -12.52 -30.27
N ARG A 41 19.94 -13.50 -29.64
CA ARG A 41 21.38 -13.73 -29.82
C ARG A 41 21.78 -14.04 -31.27
N ARG A 42 20.93 -14.80 -32.00
CA ARG A 42 21.17 -15.15 -33.41
C ARG A 42 20.87 -13.98 -34.35
N GLU A 43 19.81 -13.22 -34.08
CA GLU A 43 19.44 -12.01 -34.82
C GLU A 43 20.56 -10.95 -34.75
N ILE A 44 21.08 -10.72 -33.56
CA ILE A 44 22.09 -9.69 -33.30
C ILE A 44 23.54 -10.21 -33.55
N HIS A 45 23.72 -11.48 -33.84
CA HIS A 45 25.02 -12.11 -34.10
C HIS A 45 26.02 -11.96 -32.93
N LEU A 46 25.52 -12.08 -31.70
CA LEU A 46 26.30 -11.87 -30.48
C LEU A 46 27.45 -12.89 -30.38
N THR A 47 28.69 -12.41 -30.23
CA THR A 47 29.89 -13.26 -30.13
C THR A 47 30.14 -13.76 -28.71
N GLU A 48 31.05 -14.73 -28.53
CA GLU A 48 31.44 -15.22 -27.20
C GLU A 48 32.08 -14.10 -26.36
N ASP A 49 32.99 -13.32 -26.95
CA ASP A 49 33.63 -12.14 -26.33
C ASP A 49 32.58 -11.12 -25.83
N ASP A 50 31.48 -10.95 -26.57
CA ASP A 50 30.40 -10.04 -26.17
C ASP A 50 29.59 -10.58 -24.98
N ARG A 51 29.51 -11.91 -24.79
CA ARG A 51 28.94 -12.48 -23.56
C ARG A 51 29.84 -12.23 -22.36
N ASP A 52 31.15 -12.35 -22.53
CA ASP A 52 32.11 -12.11 -21.45
C ASP A 52 32.08 -10.62 -21.04
N LYS A 53 31.93 -9.71 -22.01
CA LYS A 53 31.62 -8.29 -21.75
C LYS A 53 30.29 -8.13 -20.98
N LEU A 54 29.21 -8.82 -21.35
CA LEU A 54 27.92 -8.78 -20.64
C LEU A 54 28.01 -9.29 -19.20
N GLU A 55 28.73 -10.39 -18.97
CA GLU A 55 28.95 -10.95 -17.64
C GLU A 55 29.72 -9.96 -16.76
N LEU A 56 30.81 -9.39 -17.27
CA LEU A 56 31.57 -8.34 -16.59
C LEU A 56 30.71 -7.10 -16.30
N LEU A 57 29.87 -6.65 -17.24
CA LEU A 57 28.95 -5.53 -17.01
C LEU A 57 27.94 -5.84 -15.90
N ALA A 58 27.33 -7.04 -15.90
CA ALA A 58 26.40 -7.45 -14.85
C ALA A 58 27.08 -7.54 -13.48
N GLU A 59 28.31 -8.07 -13.39
CA GLU A 59 29.10 -8.05 -12.16
C GLU A 59 29.41 -6.63 -11.70
N ASN A 60 29.76 -5.71 -12.61
CA ASN A 60 30.00 -4.31 -12.30
C ASN A 60 28.76 -3.66 -11.66
N HIS A 61 27.57 -3.95 -12.21
CA HIS A 61 26.29 -3.54 -11.64
C HIS A 61 26.05 -4.12 -10.24
N ILE A 62 26.26 -5.43 -10.03
CA ILE A 62 26.13 -6.07 -8.70
C ILE A 62 27.08 -5.42 -7.68
N ARG A 63 28.33 -5.13 -8.04
CA ARG A 63 29.29 -4.45 -7.14
C ARG A 63 28.86 -3.02 -6.81
N ARG A 64 28.31 -2.27 -7.78
CA ARG A 64 27.75 -0.94 -7.53
C ARG A 64 26.53 -0.99 -6.60
N ALA A 65 25.64 -1.96 -6.79
CA ALA A 65 24.48 -2.15 -5.92
C ALA A 65 24.88 -2.40 -4.46
N ARG A 66 25.82 -3.32 -4.23
CA ARG A 66 26.31 -3.65 -2.88
C ARG A 66 26.98 -2.44 -2.21
N LYS A 67 27.78 -1.67 -2.95
CA LYS A 67 28.35 -0.41 -2.46
C LYS A 67 27.28 0.64 -2.15
N ALA A 68 26.18 0.70 -2.90
CA ALA A 68 25.06 1.59 -2.60
C ALA A 68 24.31 1.18 -1.32
N LEU A 69 24.24 -0.13 -1.02
CA LEU A 69 23.67 -0.63 0.25
C LEU A 69 24.50 -0.28 1.48
N GLU A 70 25.83 -0.13 1.37
CA GLU A 70 26.68 0.37 2.47
C GLU A 70 26.23 1.76 2.96
N GLY A 71 25.62 2.56 2.09
CA GLY A 71 25.05 3.87 2.39
C GLY A 71 23.52 3.90 2.48
N SER A 72 22.85 2.74 2.60
CA SER A 72 21.38 2.59 2.58
C SER A 72 20.69 3.24 1.35
N ALA A 73 21.39 3.36 0.22
CA ALA A 73 20.87 3.99 -0.99
C ALA A 73 20.01 3.00 -1.82
N TYR A 74 18.91 2.50 -1.24
CA TYR A 74 18.09 1.43 -1.80
C TYR A 74 17.58 1.68 -3.22
N ASP A 75 17.23 2.93 -3.57
CA ASP A 75 16.75 3.25 -4.92
C ASP A 75 17.86 3.08 -5.97
N GLN A 76 19.09 3.48 -5.64
CA GLN A 76 20.26 3.26 -6.50
C GLN A 76 20.62 1.78 -6.56
N ALA A 77 20.64 1.10 -5.41
CA ALA A 77 20.99 -0.31 -5.34
C ALA A 77 19.99 -1.21 -6.09
N ALA A 78 18.69 -0.88 -6.01
CA ALA A 78 17.64 -1.53 -6.80
C ALA A 78 17.83 -1.28 -8.31
N ALA A 79 18.11 -0.05 -8.73
CA ALA A 79 18.35 0.27 -10.14
C ALA A 79 19.58 -0.45 -10.73
N GLU A 80 20.64 -0.61 -9.94
CA GLU A 80 21.83 -1.36 -10.33
C GLU A 80 21.55 -2.88 -10.43
N LEU A 81 20.85 -3.49 -9.46
CA LEU A 81 20.47 -4.91 -9.55
C LEU A 81 19.41 -5.21 -10.62
N ALA A 82 18.49 -4.28 -10.89
CA ALA A 82 17.53 -4.41 -11.99
C ALA A 82 18.28 -4.62 -13.31
N ARG A 83 19.26 -3.75 -13.61
CA ARG A 83 20.14 -3.89 -14.79
C ARG A 83 20.94 -5.19 -14.77
N ALA A 84 21.52 -5.57 -13.64
CA ALA A 84 22.22 -6.87 -13.53
C ALA A 84 21.29 -8.06 -13.85
N SER A 85 20.03 -8.02 -13.40
CA SER A 85 19.02 -9.05 -13.68
C SER A 85 18.55 -9.04 -15.14
N GLN A 86 18.55 -7.90 -15.81
CA GLN A 86 18.23 -7.75 -17.24
C GLN A 86 19.38 -8.28 -18.10
N LEU A 87 20.63 -7.95 -17.77
CA LEU A 87 21.85 -8.46 -18.44
C LEU A 87 22.02 -9.98 -18.24
N ARG A 88 21.60 -10.52 -17.08
CA ARG A 88 21.57 -11.96 -16.77
C ARG A 88 20.11 -12.43 -16.61
N PRO A 89 19.31 -12.51 -17.68
CA PRO A 89 17.87 -12.76 -17.60
C PRO A 89 17.53 -14.18 -17.12
N MET A 90 18.45 -15.13 -17.30
CA MET A 90 18.33 -16.52 -16.84
C MET A 90 18.95 -16.77 -15.46
N ASP A 91 19.54 -15.76 -14.83
CA ASP A 91 20.10 -15.88 -13.48
C ASP A 91 19.04 -15.50 -12.43
N ALA A 92 18.86 -16.40 -11.47
CA ALA A 92 17.98 -16.21 -10.33
C ALA A 92 18.59 -15.22 -9.31
N ARG A 93 19.91 -15.24 -9.11
CA ARG A 93 20.56 -14.58 -7.98
C ARG A 93 20.38 -13.05 -7.96
N PRO A 94 20.58 -12.29 -9.05
CA PRO A 94 20.33 -10.85 -9.05
C PRO A 94 18.87 -10.49 -8.74
N ARG A 95 17.91 -11.39 -9.02
CA ARG A 95 16.48 -11.19 -8.72
C ARG A 95 16.18 -11.42 -7.24
N VAL A 96 16.86 -12.37 -6.58
CA VAL A 96 16.76 -12.55 -5.12
C VAL A 96 17.38 -11.36 -4.39
N GLU A 97 18.60 -10.97 -4.75
CA GLU A 97 19.24 -9.78 -4.16
C GLU A 97 18.36 -8.51 -4.40
N LEU A 98 17.70 -8.37 -5.56
CA LEU A 98 16.76 -7.26 -5.82
C LEU A 98 15.47 -7.34 -4.98
N ALA A 99 14.94 -8.55 -4.75
CA ALA A 99 13.78 -8.77 -3.88
C ALA A 99 14.08 -8.35 -2.43
N GLU A 100 15.28 -8.66 -1.93
CA GLU A 100 15.75 -8.22 -0.61
C GLU A 100 15.80 -6.70 -0.49
N ILE A 101 16.34 -5.99 -1.49
CA ILE A 101 16.38 -4.52 -1.50
C ILE A 101 14.98 -3.93 -1.47
N TYR A 102 14.05 -4.43 -2.30
CA TYR A 102 12.67 -3.95 -2.28
C TYR A 102 12.01 -4.22 -0.92
N LEU A 103 12.27 -5.37 -0.28
CA LEU A 103 11.76 -5.66 1.05
C LEU A 103 12.32 -4.69 2.10
N GLN A 104 13.65 -4.51 2.16
CA GLN A 104 14.32 -3.57 3.08
C GLN A 104 13.79 -2.14 2.90
N ARG A 105 13.71 -1.65 1.66
CA ARG A 105 13.15 -0.33 1.33
C ARG A 105 11.70 -0.19 1.78
N SER A 106 10.91 -1.26 1.67
CA SER A 106 9.54 -1.29 2.19
C SER A 106 9.51 -1.13 3.71
N LEU A 107 10.34 -1.88 4.45
CA LEU A 107 10.40 -1.83 5.91
C LEU A 107 10.72 -0.41 6.40
N GLU A 108 11.76 0.21 5.82
CA GLU A 108 12.19 1.56 6.17
C GLU A 108 11.11 2.62 5.84
N ARG A 109 10.44 2.50 4.69
CA ARG A 109 9.39 3.43 4.25
C ARG A 109 7.99 3.10 4.83
N GLY A 110 7.92 2.39 5.95
CA GLY A 110 6.65 2.13 6.66
C GLY A 110 5.77 1.06 6.01
N TYR A 111 6.37 -0.04 5.56
CA TYR A 111 5.73 -1.24 5.02
C TYR A 111 5.02 -1.04 3.67
N GLY A 112 5.58 -0.22 2.79
CA GLY A 112 5.07 0.06 1.44
C GLY A 112 4.67 -1.20 0.66
N ARG A 113 3.36 -1.32 0.33
CA ARG A 113 2.78 -2.53 -0.29
C ARG A 113 3.39 -2.86 -1.65
N ASN A 114 3.67 -1.86 -2.48
CA ASN A 114 4.13 -2.06 -3.85
C ASN A 114 5.49 -2.74 -3.89
N ASP A 115 6.42 -2.29 -3.05
CA ASP A 115 7.76 -2.87 -2.93
C ASP A 115 7.71 -4.32 -2.46
N ARG A 116 6.86 -4.64 -1.45
CA ARG A 116 6.65 -6.03 -1.00
C ARG A 116 6.08 -6.93 -2.09
N LEU A 117 5.17 -6.42 -2.91
CA LEU A 117 4.63 -7.19 -4.04
C LEU A 117 5.68 -7.42 -5.14
N ARG A 118 6.52 -6.43 -5.45
CA ARG A 118 7.65 -6.62 -6.38
C ARG A 118 8.65 -7.65 -5.85
N ALA A 119 9.02 -7.53 -4.57
CA ALA A 119 9.93 -8.46 -3.91
C ALA A 119 9.40 -9.92 -3.98
N LEU A 120 8.12 -10.12 -3.66
CA LEU A 120 7.48 -11.42 -3.82
C LEU A 120 7.51 -11.93 -5.26
N LYS A 121 7.15 -11.11 -6.26
CA LYS A 121 7.20 -11.53 -7.67
C LYS A 121 8.60 -11.98 -8.08
N LEU A 122 9.62 -11.18 -7.77
CA LEU A 122 11.02 -11.45 -8.13
C LEU A 122 11.54 -12.75 -7.51
N ALA A 123 11.23 -12.99 -6.23
CA ALA A 123 11.63 -14.23 -5.55
C ALA A 123 10.91 -15.48 -6.09
N HIS A 124 9.62 -15.38 -6.46
CA HIS A 124 8.96 -16.48 -7.17
C HIS A 124 9.58 -16.69 -8.56
N LYS A 125 9.89 -15.61 -9.29
CA LYS A 125 10.53 -15.73 -10.62
C LYS A 125 11.93 -16.33 -10.55
N ALA A 126 12.69 -16.03 -9.49
CA ALA A 126 13.96 -16.69 -9.20
C ALA A 126 13.80 -18.22 -9.03
N LEU A 127 12.75 -18.67 -8.33
CA LEU A 127 12.43 -20.12 -8.22
C LEU A 127 11.91 -20.75 -9.51
N GLU A 128 11.22 -20.00 -10.38
CA GLU A 128 10.84 -20.50 -11.71
C GLU A 128 12.08 -20.72 -12.61
N LEU A 129 13.07 -19.81 -12.54
CA LEU A 129 14.34 -19.94 -13.28
C LEU A 129 15.23 -21.04 -12.69
N ASN A 130 15.31 -21.11 -11.36
CA ASN A 130 16.09 -22.10 -10.62
C ASN A 130 15.27 -22.68 -9.45
N PRO A 131 14.55 -23.80 -9.66
CA PRO A 131 13.80 -24.46 -8.57
C PRO A 131 14.70 -24.93 -7.42
N GLY A 132 16.01 -25.04 -7.66
CA GLY A 132 17.05 -25.38 -6.68
C GLY A 132 17.48 -24.23 -5.76
N ASP A 133 17.09 -22.99 -6.08
CA ASP A 133 17.61 -21.79 -5.42
C ASP A 133 17.25 -21.73 -3.93
N MET A 134 18.27 -21.81 -3.07
CA MET A 134 18.09 -21.80 -1.62
C MET A 134 17.75 -20.40 -1.09
N ASP A 135 18.37 -19.37 -1.66
CA ASP A 135 18.23 -17.98 -1.21
C ASP A 135 16.81 -17.49 -1.52
N ALA A 136 16.28 -17.79 -2.71
CA ALA A 136 14.90 -17.49 -3.08
C ALA A 136 13.86 -18.19 -2.18
N ARG A 137 14.09 -19.46 -1.80
CA ARG A 137 13.22 -20.17 -0.84
C ARG A 137 13.31 -19.55 0.56
N GLN A 138 14.51 -19.22 1.02
CA GLN A 138 14.75 -18.61 2.32
C GLN A 138 14.07 -17.24 2.41
N PHE A 139 14.22 -16.41 1.38
CA PHE A 139 13.53 -15.13 1.26
C PHE A 139 12.01 -15.26 1.40
N LEU A 140 11.38 -16.21 0.66
CA LEU A 140 9.93 -16.41 0.73
C LEU A 140 9.46 -16.96 2.09
N HIS A 141 10.28 -17.79 2.73
CA HIS A 141 10.03 -18.27 4.09
C HIS A 141 10.05 -17.11 5.11
N ASP A 142 11.08 -16.27 5.06
CA ASP A 142 11.25 -15.19 6.02
C ASP A 142 10.25 -14.05 5.77
N TYR A 143 9.94 -13.75 4.51
CA TYR A 143 8.81 -12.88 4.16
C TYR A 143 7.50 -13.39 4.76
N ARG A 144 7.21 -14.70 4.67
CA ARG A 144 5.98 -15.29 5.23
C ARG A 144 5.91 -15.09 6.74
N ARG A 145 7.04 -15.21 7.45
CA ARG A 145 7.14 -14.96 8.90
C ARG A 145 6.85 -13.48 9.23
N MET A 146 7.45 -12.54 8.51
CA MET A 146 7.24 -11.10 8.70
C MET A 146 5.84 -10.59 8.29
N ASN A 147 5.11 -11.36 7.46
CA ASN A 147 3.81 -10.93 6.93
C ASN A 147 2.74 -10.73 8.02
N ALA A 148 2.87 -11.36 9.18
CA ALA A 148 2.01 -11.11 10.35
C ALA A 148 2.21 -9.67 10.89
N ASP A 149 3.46 -9.23 11.02
CA ASP A 149 3.82 -7.91 11.54
C ASP A 149 3.34 -6.79 10.60
N PHE A 150 3.42 -7.03 9.29
CA PHE A 150 2.93 -6.09 8.26
C PHE A 150 1.43 -5.80 8.39
N MET A 151 0.64 -6.80 8.81
CA MET A 151 -0.79 -6.60 9.08
C MET A 151 -1.00 -5.84 10.39
N ALA A 152 -0.27 -6.18 11.45
CA ALA A 152 -0.39 -5.52 12.75
C ALA A 152 -0.18 -3.99 12.67
N VAL A 153 0.78 -3.53 11.87
CA VAL A 153 1.01 -2.08 11.66
C VAL A 153 -0.16 -1.40 10.94
N LYS A 154 -0.73 -2.02 9.90
CA LYS A 154 -1.92 -1.51 9.21
C LYS A 154 -3.13 -1.43 10.17
N TYR A 155 -3.33 -2.46 10.99
CA TYR A 155 -4.41 -2.49 11.96
C TYR A 155 -4.24 -1.42 13.05
N ARG A 156 -3.04 -1.22 13.62
CA ARG A 156 -2.79 -0.16 14.63
C ARG A 156 -3.17 1.23 14.12
N ARG A 157 -2.83 1.57 12.87
CA ARG A 157 -3.15 2.89 12.27
C ARG A 157 -4.66 3.15 12.10
N LEU A 158 -5.48 2.10 12.01
CA LEU A 158 -6.94 2.21 11.88
C LEU A 158 -7.68 2.02 13.20
N ILE A 159 -7.24 1.07 14.04
CA ILE A 159 -7.88 0.73 15.31
C ILE A 159 -7.76 1.87 16.32
N ILE A 160 -6.60 2.54 16.42
CA ILE A 160 -6.41 3.64 17.39
C ILE A 160 -7.42 4.80 17.16
N PRO A 161 -7.53 5.40 15.95
CA PRO A 161 -8.53 6.45 15.72
C PRO A 161 -9.97 5.92 15.79
N ALA A 162 -10.24 4.68 15.38
CA ALA A 162 -11.57 4.09 15.53
C ALA A 162 -11.96 3.90 17.02
N ALA A 163 -11.03 3.46 17.87
CA ALA A 163 -11.23 3.31 19.30
C ALA A 163 -11.50 4.68 19.98
N ILE A 164 -10.71 5.70 19.63
CA ILE A 164 -10.92 7.08 20.10
C ILE A 164 -12.30 7.57 19.66
N PHE A 165 -12.68 7.38 18.39
CA PHE A 165 -14.00 7.76 17.87
C PHE A 165 -15.14 7.04 18.60
N THR A 166 -15.02 5.73 18.85
CA THR A 166 -16.05 4.99 19.61
C THR A 166 -16.15 5.46 21.06
N ILE A 167 -15.03 5.78 21.73
CA ILE A 167 -15.05 6.34 23.08
C ILE A 167 -15.77 7.70 23.09
N LEU A 168 -15.41 8.60 22.16
CA LEU A 168 -16.06 9.91 22.02
C LEU A 168 -17.56 9.78 21.71
N LEU A 169 -17.95 8.85 20.83
CA LEU A 169 -19.35 8.59 20.49
C LEU A 169 -20.14 8.03 21.69
N THR A 170 -19.56 7.13 22.48
CA THR A 170 -20.21 6.65 23.72
C THR A 170 -20.35 7.76 24.77
N ALA A 171 -19.34 8.62 24.94
CA ALA A 171 -19.41 9.76 25.84
C ALA A 171 -20.47 10.80 25.38
N MET A 172 -20.55 11.05 24.08
CA MET A 172 -21.54 11.94 23.47
C MET A 172 -22.97 11.40 23.66
N ILE A 173 -23.21 10.11 23.42
CA ILE A 173 -24.52 9.47 23.67
C ILE A 173 -24.90 9.55 25.16
N TRP A 174 -23.93 9.39 26.06
CA TRP A 174 -24.19 9.47 27.51
C TRP A 174 -24.53 10.89 27.96
N TRP A 175 -23.89 11.91 27.36
CA TRP A 175 -24.14 13.33 27.65
C TRP A 175 -25.40 13.87 26.97
N GLN A 176 -25.77 13.38 25.79
CA GLN A 176 -26.97 13.76 25.03
C GLN A 176 -28.11 12.74 25.14
N LYS A 177 -28.20 12.01 26.27
CA LYS A 177 -29.19 10.95 26.48
C LYS A 177 -30.63 11.42 26.24
N ASP A 178 -30.96 12.65 26.64
CA ASP A 178 -32.29 13.25 26.48
C ASP A 178 -32.62 13.58 25.01
N TRP A 179 -31.61 13.92 24.20
CA TRP A 179 -31.78 14.14 22.76
C TRP A 179 -32.05 12.82 22.01
N VAL A 180 -31.32 11.75 22.36
CA VAL A 180 -31.52 10.43 21.74
C VAL A 180 -32.92 9.88 22.07
N LEU A 181 -33.39 10.04 23.31
CA LEU A 181 -34.74 9.62 23.70
C LEU A 181 -35.84 10.38 22.93
N ASN A 182 -35.66 11.69 22.71
CA ASN A 182 -36.57 12.50 21.89
C ASN A 182 -36.48 12.22 20.38
N LEU A 183 -35.40 11.61 19.88
CA LEU A 183 -35.29 11.22 18.47
C LEU A 183 -36.12 9.97 18.14
N PHE A 184 -36.44 9.14 19.15
CA PHE A 184 -37.21 7.90 19.01
C PHE A 184 -38.61 7.96 19.64
N SER A 185 -39.02 9.11 20.20
CA SER A 185 -40.39 9.31 20.64
C SER A 185 -41.33 9.46 19.44
N THR A 186 -42.00 8.37 19.07
CA THR A 186 -43.12 8.37 18.13
C THR A 186 -44.22 9.31 18.66
N GLN A 187 -44.65 10.26 17.84
CA GLN A 187 -45.82 11.08 18.15
C GLN A 187 -47.08 10.18 18.17
N THR A 188 -47.57 9.85 19.35
CA THR A 188 -48.91 9.28 19.52
C THR A 188 -49.94 10.39 19.36
N GLU A 189 -50.35 10.66 18.11
CA GLU A 189 -51.55 11.45 17.85
C GLU A 189 -52.77 10.70 18.41
N VAL A 190 -53.36 11.22 19.49
CA VAL A 190 -54.63 10.71 20.01
C VAL A 190 -55.76 11.42 19.29
N SER A 191 -56.35 10.75 18.29
CA SER A 191 -57.50 11.26 17.54
C SER A 191 -58.75 11.31 18.42
N VAL A 192 -59.06 12.46 19.02
CA VAL A 192 -60.31 12.67 19.75
C VAL A 192 -61.44 13.00 18.77
N HIS A 193 -62.36 12.06 18.57
CA HIS A 193 -63.64 12.34 17.90
C HIS A 193 -64.56 13.14 18.83
N SER A 194 -65.00 14.31 18.37
CA SER A 194 -66.05 15.10 19.02
C SER A 194 -67.43 14.71 18.48
N SER A 195 -68.31 14.22 19.37
CA SER A 195 -69.73 13.99 19.08
C SER A 195 -70.62 14.99 19.85
N THR A 196 -71.72 15.39 19.23
CA THR A 196 -72.55 16.55 19.61
C THR A 196 -73.76 16.18 20.49
N GLY A 197 -74.24 17.13 21.31
CA GLY A 197 -75.50 17.10 22.07
C GLY A 197 -75.29 17.56 23.53
N GLN A 198 -75.78 18.69 24.06
CA GLN A 198 -77.06 19.43 23.99
C GLN A 198 -78.17 18.91 24.93
N SER A 199 -78.30 19.52 26.11
CA SER A 199 -79.57 20.00 26.72
C SER A 199 -79.37 20.65 28.11
N ASP A 200 -79.92 21.86 28.28
CA ASP A 200 -80.62 22.49 29.43
C ASP A 200 -80.25 22.16 30.90
N GLY A 201 -80.30 23.08 31.89
CA GLY A 201 -80.68 24.50 31.92
C GLY A 201 -80.90 25.02 33.37
N ILE A 202 -81.38 26.27 33.53
CA ILE A 202 -81.81 26.98 34.78
C ILE A 202 -80.76 27.88 35.50
N ILE A 203 -81.25 29.02 36.02
CA ILE A 203 -80.62 30.30 36.46
C ILE A 203 -81.58 30.97 37.50
N PRO A 204 -81.25 32.05 38.28
CA PRO A 204 -80.02 32.88 38.38
C PRO A 204 -79.57 33.30 39.82
N ASP A 205 -78.60 34.22 39.88
CA ASP A 205 -78.33 35.30 40.88
C ASP A 205 -78.04 35.01 42.39
N THR A 206 -76.89 35.54 42.83
CA THR A 206 -76.86 36.64 43.85
C THR A 206 -75.60 37.49 43.68
N ARG A 207 -75.74 38.82 43.73
CA ARG A 207 -74.61 39.75 43.94
C ARG A 207 -74.48 40.04 45.42
N ASN A 208 -73.24 40.17 45.91
CA ASN A 208 -72.93 41.07 47.03
C ASN A 208 -71.51 41.60 46.89
N ILE A 209 -71.31 42.86 47.28
CA ILE A 209 -70.07 43.63 47.22
C ILE A 209 -69.81 44.15 48.63
N ASP A 210 -68.59 44.03 49.13
CA ASP A 210 -67.91 44.92 50.10
C ASP A 210 -66.46 44.39 50.25
N THR A 211 -65.35 45.11 50.03
CA THR A 211 -64.85 46.50 50.21
C THR A 211 -64.04 46.73 51.50
N SER A 212 -62.85 47.34 51.33
CA SER A 212 -61.85 47.79 52.34
C SER A 212 -61.19 46.73 53.25
N THR A 213 -59.92 46.74 53.69
CA THR A 213 -58.66 47.52 53.52
C THR A 213 -58.06 47.71 54.92
N THR A 214 -56.95 47.02 55.23
CA THR A 214 -55.83 47.38 56.15
C THR A 214 -54.88 46.17 56.26
N GLY A 215 -53.57 46.29 56.48
CA GLY A 215 -52.72 47.48 56.50
C GLY A 215 -51.51 47.35 57.46
N ILE A 216 -50.30 47.28 56.89
CA ILE A 216 -49.00 47.77 57.44
C ILE A 216 -48.28 46.93 58.53
N SER A 217 -47.00 46.61 58.23
CA SER A 217 -45.76 46.78 59.04
C SER A 217 -44.83 45.55 58.96
N GLY A 218 -43.50 45.63 58.74
CA GLY A 218 -42.62 46.78 58.46
C GLY A 218 -41.12 46.41 58.62
N GLY A 219 -40.21 47.19 57.99
CA GLY A 219 -38.74 47.07 58.11
C GLY A 219 -38.05 46.42 56.89
N ASN A 220 -37.09 47.04 56.20
CA ASN A 220 -36.38 48.33 56.38
C ASN A 220 -36.44 49.17 55.10
#